data_AF-A0A9R1W7R5-F1
#
_entry.id   AF-A0A9R1W7R5-F1
#
_cell.length_a   1.000
_cell.length_b   1.000
_cell.length_c   1.000
_cell.angle_alpha   90.00
_cell.angle_beta   90.00
_cell.angle_gamma   90.00
#
_symmetry.space_group_name_H-M   'P 1'
#
loop_
_entity.id
_entity.type
_entity.pdbx_description
1 polymer ?
#
loop_
_entity_poly.entity_id
_entity_poly.type
_entity_poly.pdbx_seq_one_letter_code
_entity_poly.pdbx_strand_id
1 'polypeptide(L)'
;MPHWPSQSKLYHGLALLPKSRRIALASKTVILDRLGTFNYDSKYRGAIVKPLSVLEEDKELSKDGFLINHSKTLVGHFGLSWAFVDPKTPIENGVKFCACVKEFFPWLRMPLQVVYVNETRNPKLAVSSFGFGGGTLRGHLLSGEERFSVEIDEEKQVWYEILSFLKPAHPLSLLPI
;
A
#
# COMPACT_ATOMS: atom_id res chain seq x y z
N MET A 1 7.88 15.50 -28.44
CA MET A 1 6.89 14.62 -27.81
C MET A 1 7.38 13.19 -27.99
N PRO A 2 7.94 12.51 -26.98
CA PRO A 2 8.40 11.15 -27.20
C PRO A 2 7.24 10.18 -26.99
N HIS A 3 7.00 9.41 -28.04
CA HIS A 3 6.13 8.26 -28.09
C HIS A 3 6.60 7.17 -27.11
N TRP A 4 5.64 6.53 -26.43
CA TRP A 4 5.84 5.42 -25.52
C TRP A 4 6.22 4.13 -26.29
N PRO A 5 7.28 3.39 -25.90
CA PRO A 5 7.59 2.11 -26.54
C PRO A 5 6.67 0.99 -26.04
N SER A 6 6.26 0.11 -26.96
CA SER A 6 5.34 -1.00 -26.70
C SER A 6 5.94 -2.06 -25.75
N GLN A 7 5.06 -2.62 -24.91
CA GLN A 7 5.29 -3.44 -23.70
C GLN A 7 6.03 -4.79 -23.82
N SER A 8 6.75 -5.15 -24.88
CA SER A 8 6.98 -6.59 -25.16
C SER A 8 8.35 -7.22 -24.84
N LYS A 9 9.33 -6.54 -24.22
CA LYS A 9 10.63 -7.20 -23.95
C LYS A 9 11.31 -6.71 -22.66
N LEU A 10 11.09 -7.41 -21.54
CA LEU A 10 12.00 -7.51 -20.38
C LEU A 10 11.44 -8.50 -19.34
N TYR A 11 11.09 -9.71 -19.79
CA TYR A 11 10.71 -10.83 -18.93
C TYR A 11 11.46 -12.08 -19.38
N HIS A 12 12.71 -12.22 -18.92
CA HIS A 12 13.43 -13.49 -18.96
C HIS A 12 14.10 -13.70 -17.60
N GLY A 13 13.28 -14.17 -16.65
CA GLY A 13 13.68 -14.44 -15.28
C GLY A 13 12.47 -14.64 -14.38
N LEU A 14 11.51 -15.45 -14.85
CA LEU A 14 10.34 -16.06 -14.17
C LEU A 14 9.12 -16.11 -15.13
N ALA A 15 9.31 -16.83 -16.24
CA ALA A 15 8.25 -17.66 -16.79
C ALA A 15 8.04 -18.78 -15.76
N LEU A 16 6.83 -18.99 -15.24
CA LEU A 16 5.99 -20.12 -15.65
C LEU A 16 4.57 -19.96 -15.07
N LEU A 17 3.74 -19.04 -15.58
CA LEU A 17 2.27 -19.16 -15.43
C LEU A 17 1.53 -18.57 -16.65
N PRO A 18 0.48 -19.25 -17.18
CA PRO A 18 -0.07 -18.98 -18.52
C PRO A 18 -1.01 -17.76 -18.63
N LYS A 19 -1.05 -17.22 -19.86
CA LYS A 19 -1.70 -15.98 -20.36
C LYS A 19 -3.25 -15.90 -20.30
N SER A 20 -3.95 -16.80 -19.62
CA SER A 20 -5.44 -16.83 -19.62
C SER A 20 -6.11 -15.99 -18.52
N ARG A 21 -5.35 -15.19 -17.77
CA ARG A 21 -5.82 -14.51 -16.56
C ARG A 21 -6.45 -13.14 -16.86
N ARG A 22 -7.64 -13.12 -17.45
CA ARG A 22 -8.54 -11.94 -17.34
C ARG A 22 -9.25 -12.01 -15.98
N ILE A 23 -9.26 -10.90 -15.24
CA ILE A 23 -9.87 -10.77 -13.90
C ILE A 23 -11.18 -9.99 -14.04
N ALA A 24 -12.21 -10.46 -13.34
CA ALA A 24 -13.52 -9.79 -13.21
C ALA A 24 -13.55 -8.93 -11.94
N LEU A 25 -14.16 -7.74 -12.04
CA LEU A 25 -14.49 -6.88 -10.90
C LEU A 25 -15.65 -7.48 -10.09
N ALA A 26 -15.53 -7.46 -8.76
CA ALA A 26 -16.68 -7.54 -7.87
C ALA A 26 -16.74 -6.26 -7.03
N SER A 27 -17.49 -5.27 -7.51
CA SER A 27 -17.97 -4.19 -6.65
C SER A 27 -19.05 -4.77 -5.73
N LYS A 28 -18.92 -4.54 -4.41
CA LYS A 28 -20.08 -4.14 -3.59
C LYS A 28 -19.66 -3.71 -2.18
N THR A 29 -19.69 -2.40 -2.03
CA THR A 29 -19.74 -1.50 -0.86
C THR A 29 -20.51 -2.00 0.38
N VAL A 30 -21.29 -3.08 0.32
CA VAL A 30 -22.26 -3.50 1.36
C VAL A 30 -21.61 -4.16 2.59
N ILE A 31 -20.36 -4.64 2.51
CA ILE A 31 -19.69 -5.34 3.64
C ILE A 31 -18.71 -4.43 4.41
N LEU A 32 -18.27 -3.29 3.84
CA LEU A 32 -17.34 -2.37 4.51
C LEU A 32 -17.97 -1.65 5.71
N ASP A 33 -19.29 -1.41 5.69
CA ASP A 33 -19.99 -0.72 6.77
C ASP A 33 -20.06 -1.52 8.08
N ARG A 34 -20.05 -2.86 8.04
CA ARG A 34 -20.07 -3.70 9.25
C ARG A 34 -18.68 -3.98 9.84
N LEU A 35 -17.61 -3.67 9.13
CA LEU A 35 -16.21 -3.94 9.52
C LEU A 35 -15.43 -2.67 9.88
N GLY A 36 -16.12 -1.53 9.93
CA GLY A 36 -15.58 -0.17 9.80
C GLY A 36 -14.74 0.39 10.95
N THR A 37 -14.16 -0.44 11.81
CA THR A 37 -13.24 -0.01 12.85
C THR A 37 -11.84 -0.52 12.54
N PHE A 38 -10.83 0.29 12.83
CA PHE A 38 -9.44 -0.13 12.80
C PHE A 38 -9.22 -1.36 13.70
N ASN A 39 -8.32 -2.25 13.30
CA ASN A 39 -7.96 -3.45 14.07
C ASN A 39 -6.66 -3.28 14.87
N TYR A 40 -6.24 -2.04 15.12
CA TYR A 40 -5.09 -1.65 15.94
C TYR A 40 -5.49 -0.53 16.92
N ASP A 41 -4.65 -0.28 17.92
CA ASP A 41 -4.89 0.74 18.93
C ASP A 41 -4.96 2.15 18.31
N SER A 42 -5.96 2.93 18.70
CA SER A 42 -6.15 4.32 18.28
C SER A 42 -4.94 5.22 18.53
N LYS A 43 -4.07 4.91 19.51
CA LYS A 43 -2.85 5.69 19.79
C LYS A 43 -1.86 5.69 18.62
N TYR A 44 -1.94 4.69 17.74
CA TYR A 44 -1.08 4.56 16.55
C TYR A 44 -1.70 5.13 15.28
N ARG A 45 -2.93 5.67 15.34
CA ARG A 45 -3.62 6.18 14.16
C ARG A 45 -2.88 7.39 13.56
N GLY A 46 -2.50 7.28 12.30
CA GLY A 46 -1.74 8.30 11.59
C GLY A 46 -0.26 8.36 11.98
N ALA A 47 0.24 7.39 12.76
CA ALA A 47 1.66 7.35 13.10
C ALA A 47 2.54 7.20 11.84
N ILE A 48 2.02 6.60 10.77
CA ILE A 48 2.74 6.37 9.51
C ILE A 48 3.13 7.67 8.77
N VAL A 49 2.57 8.81 9.18
CA VAL A 49 2.96 10.14 8.67
C VAL A 49 4.39 10.49 9.05
N LYS A 50 4.85 9.99 10.20
CA LYS A 50 6.20 10.22 10.71
C LYS A 50 7.24 9.60 9.73
N PRO A 51 8.43 10.21 9.58
CA PRO A 51 9.49 9.61 8.78
C PRO A 51 9.99 8.31 9.40
N LEU A 52 10.65 7.46 8.59
CA LEU A 52 11.18 6.16 9.01
C LEU A 52 12.01 6.26 10.30
N SER A 53 12.94 7.21 10.39
CA SER A 53 13.82 7.36 11.55
C SER A 53 13.07 7.52 12.87
N VAL A 54 11.99 8.31 12.85
CA VAL A 54 11.15 8.53 14.04
C VAL A 54 10.32 7.28 14.37
N LEU A 55 9.90 6.53 13.36
CA LEU A 55 9.17 5.27 13.56
C LEU A 55 10.07 4.16 14.11
N GLU A 56 11.33 4.07 13.65
CA GLU A 56 12.30 3.08 14.13
C GLU A 56 12.72 3.31 15.59
N GLU A 57 12.79 4.57 16.02
CA GLU A 57 13.08 4.93 17.41
C GLU A 57 11.89 4.71 18.35
N ASP A 58 10.69 4.49 17.82
CA ASP A 58 9.48 4.25 18.60
C ASP A 58 9.50 2.86 19.25
N LYS A 59 10.00 2.83 20.47
CA LYS A 59 10.07 1.60 21.28
C LYS A 59 8.68 1.06 21.65
N GLU A 60 7.61 1.84 21.55
CA GLU A 60 6.26 1.33 21.84
C GLU A 60 5.75 0.45 20.70
N LEU A 61 6.00 0.81 19.44
CA LEU A 61 5.62 -0.01 18.29
C LEU A 61 6.23 -1.41 18.37
N SER A 62 7.54 -1.50 18.63
CA SER A 62 8.22 -2.79 18.77
C SER A 62 7.75 -3.58 20.00
N LYS A 63 7.52 -2.92 21.14
CA LYS A 63 6.95 -3.56 22.34
C LYS A 63 5.55 -4.12 22.11
N ASP A 64 4.72 -3.43 21.33
CA ASP A 64 3.35 -3.85 21.00
C ASP A 64 3.30 -4.83 19.80
N GLY A 65 4.47 -5.32 19.37
CA GLY A 65 4.64 -6.40 18.41
C GLY A 65 4.57 -5.99 16.94
N PHE A 66 4.67 -4.70 16.62
CA PHE A 66 4.72 -4.21 15.24
C PHE A 66 6.11 -4.37 14.64
N LEU A 67 6.14 -4.79 13.38
CA LEU A 67 7.32 -4.85 12.54
C LEU A 67 7.30 -3.70 11.56
N ILE A 68 8.44 -3.02 11.40
CA ILE A 68 8.60 -1.94 10.44
C ILE A 68 9.19 -2.50 9.15
N ASN A 69 8.59 -2.16 8.02
CA ASN A 69 9.10 -2.50 6.69
C ASN A 69 9.20 -1.22 5.85
N HIS A 70 10.33 -1.07 5.16
CA HIS A 70 10.64 0.11 4.35
C HIS A 70 11.30 -0.29 3.04
N SER A 71 10.87 0.34 1.96
CA SER A 71 11.50 0.24 0.66
C SER A 71 11.38 1.58 -0.04
N LYS A 72 12.51 2.15 -0.47
CA LYS A 72 12.56 3.34 -1.33
C LYS A 72 13.36 3.01 -2.57
N THR A 73 12.77 3.23 -3.74
CA THR A 73 13.36 2.86 -5.03
C THR A 73 13.15 3.93 -6.09
N LEU A 74 14.10 4.03 -7.02
CA LEU A 74 14.03 4.93 -8.16
C LEU A 74 13.05 4.37 -9.21
N VAL A 75 12.32 5.24 -9.92
CA VAL A 75 11.42 4.85 -11.00
C VAL A 75 12.16 4.05 -12.08
N GLY A 76 11.64 2.85 -12.35
CA GLY A 76 12.23 1.88 -13.28
C GLY A 76 12.01 0.42 -12.85
N HIS A 77 11.71 0.15 -11.58
CA HIS A 77 11.61 -1.20 -11.00
C HIS A 77 10.33 -1.52 -10.20
N PHE A 78 9.33 -0.65 -10.19
CA PHE A 78 8.17 -0.82 -9.31
C PHE A 78 6.97 -1.44 -10.05
N GLY A 79 6.67 -2.72 -9.76
CA GLY A 79 5.52 -3.43 -10.32
C GLY A 79 4.89 -4.40 -9.33
N LEU A 80 3.73 -4.04 -8.79
CA LEU A 80 2.91 -4.94 -7.94
C LEU A 80 1.83 -5.56 -8.83
N SER A 81 2.13 -6.66 -9.52
CA SER A 81 1.20 -7.33 -10.45
C SER A 81 0.12 -8.19 -9.76
N TRP A 82 0.18 -8.30 -8.44
CA TRP A 82 -0.57 -9.29 -7.65
C TRP A 82 -1.74 -8.71 -6.84
N ALA A 83 -1.84 -7.38 -6.71
CA ALA A 83 -2.91 -6.69 -5.97
C ALA A 83 -3.56 -5.59 -6.80
N PHE A 84 -4.88 -5.43 -6.64
CA PHE A 84 -5.65 -4.38 -7.31
C PHE A 84 -6.64 -3.73 -6.34
N VAL A 85 -6.88 -2.43 -6.54
CA VAL A 85 -7.93 -1.64 -5.90
C VAL A 85 -8.87 -1.13 -6.99
N ASP A 86 -10.15 -0.89 -6.68
CA ASP A 86 -11.07 -0.28 -7.64
C ASP A 86 -10.52 1.09 -8.08
N PRO A 87 -10.25 1.32 -9.38
CA PRO A 87 -9.67 2.57 -9.86
C PRO A 87 -10.55 3.79 -9.63
N LYS A 88 -11.84 3.60 -9.28
CA LYS A 88 -12.75 4.68 -8.92
C LYS A 88 -12.68 5.06 -7.44
N THR A 89 -11.88 4.38 -6.63
CA THR A 89 -11.70 4.68 -5.22
C THR A 89 -11.01 6.04 -5.07
N PRO A 90 -11.64 7.03 -4.42
CA PRO A 90 -10.98 8.31 -4.14
C PRO A 90 -9.85 8.12 -3.13
N ILE A 91 -8.72 8.79 -3.35
CA ILE A 91 -7.61 8.83 -2.38
C ILE A 91 -7.83 10.05 -1.49
N GLU A 92 -8.76 9.93 -0.55
CA GLU A 92 -9.14 10.98 0.39
C GLU A 92 -9.19 10.43 1.81
N ASN A 93 -8.84 11.24 2.80
CA ASN A 93 -8.84 10.81 4.20
C ASN A 93 -10.24 10.33 4.62
N GLY A 94 -10.30 9.16 5.26
CA GLY A 94 -11.54 8.53 5.69
C GLY A 94 -12.16 7.58 4.66
N VAL A 95 -11.70 7.58 3.41
CA VAL A 95 -12.23 6.66 2.39
C VAL A 95 -11.85 5.23 2.72
N LYS A 96 -12.87 4.36 2.80
CA LYS A 96 -12.71 2.92 3.00
C LYS A 96 -12.63 2.21 1.65
N PHE A 97 -11.72 1.27 1.54
CA PHE A 97 -11.53 0.48 0.34
C PHE A 97 -11.11 -0.96 0.68
N CYS A 98 -11.04 -1.80 -0.34
CA CYS A 98 -10.61 -3.19 -0.18
C CYS A 98 -9.54 -3.50 -1.22
N ALA A 99 -8.40 -3.99 -0.77
CA ALA A 99 -7.45 -4.67 -1.63
C ALA A 99 -7.87 -6.14 -1.79
N CYS A 100 -7.74 -6.68 -2.99
CA CYS A 100 -8.03 -8.09 -3.28
C CYS A 100 -6.75 -8.77 -3.76
N VAL A 101 -6.35 -9.84 -3.07
CA VAL A 101 -5.22 -10.68 -3.48
C VAL A 101 -5.77 -11.98 -4.07
N LYS A 102 -5.25 -12.37 -5.24
CA LYS A 102 -5.65 -13.60 -5.94
C LYS A 102 -4.53 -14.64 -5.91
N GLU A 103 -4.43 -15.35 -4.80
CA GLU A 103 -3.72 -16.62 -4.72
C GLU A 103 -4.72 -17.71 -4.36
N PHE A 104 -4.55 -18.86 -5.03
CA PHE A 104 -5.36 -20.09 -5.00
C PHE A 104 -6.55 -20.08 -4.03
N PHE A 105 -7.78 -20.06 -4.58
CA PHE A 105 -9.10 -20.09 -3.90
C PHE A 105 -9.09 -20.37 -2.38
N PRO A 106 -9.77 -19.56 -1.52
CA PRO A 106 -10.70 -18.45 -1.80
C PRO A 106 -10.08 -17.03 -1.70
N TRP A 107 -10.75 -16.05 -2.32
CA TRP A 107 -10.36 -14.63 -2.37
C TRP A 107 -10.15 -14.01 -0.99
N LEU A 108 -8.96 -13.47 -0.75
CA LEU A 108 -8.66 -12.70 0.46
C LEU A 108 -9.05 -11.24 0.24
N ARG A 109 -10.03 -10.79 1.03
CA ARG A 109 -10.47 -9.39 1.09
C ARG A 109 -9.74 -8.69 2.22
N MET A 110 -8.98 -7.66 1.87
CA MET A 110 -8.17 -6.90 2.81
C MET A 110 -8.78 -5.50 2.94
N PRO A 111 -9.63 -5.25 3.95
CA PRO A 111 -10.28 -3.95 4.13
C PRO A 111 -9.31 -2.93 4.75
N LEU A 112 -9.25 -1.74 4.16
CA LEU A 112 -8.43 -0.63 4.62
C LEU A 112 -9.24 0.68 4.64
N GLN A 113 -8.72 1.68 5.34
CA GLN A 113 -9.21 3.04 5.31
C GLN A 113 -8.02 3.99 5.11
N VAL A 114 -8.18 4.97 4.22
CA VAL A 114 -7.19 6.05 4.08
C VAL A 114 -7.16 6.84 5.40
N VAL A 115 -6.02 6.88 6.06
CA VAL A 115 -5.81 7.57 7.35
C VAL A 115 -5.19 8.95 7.19
N TYR A 116 -4.47 9.18 6.09
CA TYR A 116 -3.99 10.49 5.72
C TYR A 116 -3.65 10.54 4.22
N VAL A 117 -3.62 11.75 3.69
CA VAL A 117 -3.10 12.09 2.36
C VAL A 117 -2.22 13.31 2.54
N ASN A 118 -1.06 13.32 1.91
CA ASN A 118 -0.10 14.41 1.95
C ASN A 118 0.33 14.75 0.52
N GLU A 119 0.25 16.04 0.17
CA GLU A 119 0.71 16.55 -1.11
C GLU A 119 1.53 17.81 -0.85
N THR A 120 2.75 17.83 -1.37
CA THR A 120 3.65 18.97 -1.26
C THR A 120 4.13 19.35 -2.65
N ARG A 121 4.10 20.65 -2.95
CA ARG A 121 4.63 21.18 -4.20
C ARG A 121 5.47 22.41 -3.94
N ASN A 122 6.72 22.38 -4.38
CA ASN A 122 7.61 23.54 -4.38
C ASN A 122 7.97 23.91 -5.83
N PRO A 123 7.24 24.86 -6.45
CA PRO A 123 7.49 25.25 -7.83
C PRO A 123 8.88 25.84 -8.05
N LYS A 124 9.50 26.44 -7.03
CA LYS A 124 10.82 27.08 -7.14
C LYS A 124 11.94 26.06 -7.33
N LEU A 125 11.81 24.90 -6.70
CA LEU A 125 12.80 23.81 -6.76
C LEU A 125 12.40 22.71 -7.74
N ALA A 126 11.24 22.84 -8.42
CA ALA A 126 10.62 21.80 -9.23
C ALA A 126 10.42 20.45 -8.48
N VAL A 127 10.37 20.50 -7.14
CA VAL A 127 10.14 19.35 -6.27
C VAL A 127 8.65 19.20 -5.99
N SER A 128 8.17 17.96 -6.05
CA SER A 128 6.80 17.63 -5.65
C SER A 128 6.72 16.24 -5.05
N SER A 129 5.89 16.06 -4.04
CA SER A 129 5.61 14.76 -3.46
C SER A 129 4.13 14.56 -3.23
N PHE A 130 3.69 13.31 -3.36
CA PHE A 130 2.35 12.87 -3.05
C PHE A 130 2.45 11.56 -2.30
N GLY A 131 1.67 11.39 -1.25
CA GLY A 131 1.57 10.11 -0.57
C GLY A 131 0.28 9.98 0.22
N PHE A 132 -0.10 8.74 0.49
CA PHE A 132 -1.24 8.43 1.32
C PHE A 132 -0.92 7.23 2.21
N GLY A 133 -1.62 7.15 3.34
CA GLY A 133 -1.56 6.02 4.26
C GLY A 133 -2.88 5.27 4.29
N GLY A 134 -2.83 3.94 4.22
CA GLY A 134 -3.93 3.06 4.53
C GLY A 134 -3.75 2.43 5.91
N GLY A 135 -4.76 2.56 6.77
CA GLY A 135 -4.88 1.82 8.02
C GLY A 135 -5.76 0.60 7.85
N THR A 136 -5.37 -0.54 8.43
CA THR A 136 -6.09 -1.79 8.28
C THR A 136 -7.35 -1.86 9.15
N LEU A 137 -8.44 -2.40 8.59
CA LEU A 137 -9.72 -2.56 9.27
C LEU A 137 -9.92 -4.00 9.76
N ARG A 138 -10.94 -4.24 10.60
CA ARG A 138 -11.29 -5.60 11.02
C ARG A 138 -11.57 -6.50 9.81
N GLY A 139 -11.03 -7.72 9.84
CA GLY A 139 -11.08 -8.66 8.72
C GLY A 139 -9.83 -8.63 7.82
N HIS A 140 -8.92 -7.67 8.03
CA HIS A 140 -7.60 -7.68 7.42
C HIS A 140 -6.68 -8.69 8.11
N LEU A 141 -5.81 -9.38 7.34
CA LEU A 141 -4.87 -10.38 7.88
C LEU A 141 -3.79 -9.76 8.77
N LEU A 142 -3.48 -8.49 8.52
CA LEU A 142 -2.50 -7.68 9.26
C LEU A 142 -3.17 -6.52 10.01
N SER A 143 -2.52 -6.04 11.05
CA SER A 143 -2.93 -4.91 11.89
C SER A 143 -1.84 -3.83 11.84
N GLY A 144 -2.21 -2.61 11.48
CA GLY A 144 -1.29 -1.47 11.39
C GLY A 144 -1.56 -0.54 10.21
N GLU A 145 -0.54 0.20 9.77
CA GLU A 145 -0.64 1.18 8.69
C GLU A 145 0.46 0.99 7.64
N GLU A 146 0.13 1.30 6.39
CA GLU A 146 1.04 1.29 5.25
C GLU A 146 0.90 2.60 4.47
N ARG A 147 2.03 3.19 4.11
CA ARG A 147 2.19 4.41 3.34
C ARG A 147 2.77 4.11 1.99
N PHE A 148 2.17 4.70 0.97
CA PHE A 148 2.72 4.80 -0.38
C PHE A 148 3.01 6.26 -0.67
N SER A 149 4.23 6.57 -1.08
CA SER A 149 4.63 7.91 -1.49
C SER A 149 5.39 7.88 -2.82
N VAL A 150 5.18 8.94 -3.60
CA VAL A 150 5.96 9.28 -4.77
C VAL A 150 6.55 10.67 -4.57
N GLU A 151 7.82 10.84 -4.92
CA GLU A 151 8.55 12.09 -4.78
C GLU A 151 9.34 12.35 -6.06
N ILE A 152 9.32 13.58 -6.53
CA ILE A 152 10.22 14.09 -7.56
C ILE A 152 11.22 15.01 -6.85
N ASP A 153 12.49 14.66 -6.91
CA ASP A 153 13.56 15.44 -6.29
C ASP A 153 14.09 16.56 -7.20
N GLU A 154 15.06 17.31 -6.70
CA GLU A 154 15.68 18.45 -7.42
C GLU A 154 16.42 18.01 -8.69
N GLU A 155 16.88 16.77 -8.75
CA GLU A 155 17.54 16.16 -9.91
C GLU A 155 16.54 15.62 -10.94
N LYS A 156 15.23 15.84 -10.71
CA LYS A 156 14.11 15.30 -11.51
C LYS A 156 14.05 13.78 -11.50
N GLN A 157 14.67 13.15 -10.52
CA GLN A 157 14.54 11.73 -10.27
C GLN A 157 13.22 11.50 -9.55
N VAL A 158 12.55 10.41 -9.90
CA VAL A 158 11.28 10.03 -9.28
C VAL A 158 11.54 8.85 -8.36
N TRP A 159 11.12 8.98 -7.11
CA TRP A 159 11.26 7.98 -6.06
C TRP A 159 9.90 7.44 -5.67
N TYR A 160 9.80 6.12 -5.56
CA TYR A 160 8.70 5.44 -4.89
C TYR A 160 9.16 5.00 -3.52
N GLU A 161 8.29 5.17 -2.53
CA GLU A 161 8.54 4.70 -1.18
C GLU A 161 7.30 3.97 -0.65
N ILE A 162 7.53 2.77 -0.11
CA ILE A 162 6.61 2.06 0.76
C ILE A 162 7.19 2.06 2.16
N LEU A 163 6.38 2.47 3.14
CA LEU A 163 6.70 2.36 4.55
C LEU A 163 5.50 1.75 5.26
N SER A 164 5.72 0.79 6.14
CA SER A 164 4.64 0.18 6.92
C SER A 164 5.10 -0.18 8.32
N PHE A 165 4.16 -0.15 9.27
CA PHE A 165 4.30 -0.85 10.55
C PHE A 165 3.12 -1.81 10.68
N LEU A 166 3.39 -3.10 10.75
CA LEU A 166 2.36 -4.14 10.68
C LEU A 166 2.66 -5.26 11.67
N LYS A 167 1.60 -5.88 12.19
CA LYS A 167 1.67 -7.13 12.95
C LYS A 167 0.60 -8.13 12.49
N PRO A 168 0.82 -9.43 12.71
CA PRO A 168 -0.20 -10.46 12.50
C PRO A 168 -1.53 -10.12 13.20
N ALA A 169 -2.65 -10.25 12.49
CA ALA A 169 -4.00 -10.08 13.04
C ALA A 169 -4.89 -11.32 12.85
N HIS A 170 -4.41 -12.32 12.11
CA HIS A 170 -5.13 -13.54 11.81
C HIS A 170 -4.15 -14.72 11.65
N PRO A 171 -4.46 -15.96 12.08
CA PRO A 171 -3.53 -17.10 11.95
C PRO A 171 -2.99 -17.34 10.54
N LEU A 172 -3.80 -17.04 9.51
CA LEU A 172 -3.37 -17.13 8.11
C LEU A 172 -2.21 -16.20 7.75
N SER A 173 -1.95 -15.13 8.53
CA SER A 173 -0.81 -14.25 8.30
C SER A 173 0.53 -14.83 8.79
N LEU A 174 0.51 -16.00 9.43
CA LEU A 174 1.71 -16.73 9.88
C LEU A 174 2.13 -17.82 8.89
N LEU A 175 1.33 -18.05 7.84
CA LEU A 175 1.70 -18.98 6.78
C LEU A 175 2.72 -18.31 5.85
N PRO A 176 3.83 -18.97 5.49
CA PRO A 176 4.71 -18.48 4.44
C PRO A 176 3.94 -18.44 3.12
N ILE A 177 4.02 -17.30 2.43
CA ILE A 177 3.46 -17.08 1.08
C ILE A 177 4.52 -17.46 0.06
#